data_AF-A0A2V9VHS3-F1
#
_entry.id   AF-A0A2V9VHS3-F1
#
_cell.length_a   1.000
_cell.length_b   1.000
_cell.length_c   1.000
_cell.angle_alpha   90.00
_cell.angle_beta   90.00
_cell.angle_gamma   90.00
#
_symmetry.space_group_name_H-M   'P 1'
#
loop_
_entity.id
_entity.type
_entity.pdbx_description
1 polymer ?
#
loop_
_entity_poly.entity_id
_entity_poly.type
_entity_poly.pdbx_seq_one_letter_code
_entity_poly.pdbx_strand_id
1 'polypeptide(L)'
;MFRESDGHVWVLAASIRSVEQLLYCFSIETELATVPAKILQQWAERNFPMPDKNFVYQPTGARIEYENINLNQPRTSFNIEH
;
A
#
# COMPACT_ATOMS: atom_id res chain seq x y z
N MET A 1 3.14 -6.63 -8.92
CA MET A 1 4.19 -6.04 -9.79
C MET A 1 5.59 -6.36 -9.28
N PHE A 2 6.06 -5.80 -8.15
CA PHE A 2 7.46 -5.99 -7.70
C PHE A 2 7.82 -7.35 -7.09
N ARG A 3 6.82 -8.17 -6.76
CA ARG A 3 7.05 -9.54 -6.24
C ARG A 3 7.89 -10.42 -7.17
N GLU A 4 7.77 -10.22 -8.48
CA GLU A 4 8.51 -10.98 -9.50
C GLU A 4 9.83 -10.28 -9.90
N SER A 5 10.21 -9.18 -9.22
CA SER A 5 11.47 -8.49 -9.48
C SER A 5 12.66 -9.20 -8.84
N ASP A 6 13.87 -8.74 -9.13
CA ASP A 6 15.11 -9.25 -8.56
C ASP A 6 15.39 -8.75 -7.12
N GLY A 7 14.44 -8.04 -6.51
CA GLY A 7 14.48 -7.66 -5.10
C GLY A 7 15.29 -6.40 -4.78
N HIS A 8 15.82 -5.69 -5.78
CA HIS A 8 16.58 -4.45 -5.55
C HIS A 8 15.71 -3.25 -5.15
N VAL A 9 14.39 -3.33 -5.35
CA VAL A 9 13.44 -2.24 -5.08
C VAL A 9 12.59 -2.59 -3.86
N TRP A 10 12.53 -1.67 -2.90
CA TRP A 10 11.60 -1.74 -1.77
C TRP A 10 10.42 -0.80 -1.99
N VAL A 11 9.21 -1.23 -1.62
CA VAL A 11 8.02 -0.38 -1.69
C VAL A 11 7.99 0.50 -0.44
N LEU A 12 8.01 1.82 -0.66
CA LEU A 12 7.75 2.81 0.38
C LEU A 12 6.30 3.32 0.24
N ALA A 13 5.39 2.80 1.07
CA ALA A 13 4.05 3.35 1.17
C ALA A 13 4.10 4.76 1.74
N ALA A 14 3.39 5.70 1.10
CA ALA A 14 3.35 7.11 1.45
C ALA A 14 1.91 7.63 1.36
N SER A 15 1.70 8.91 1.71
CA SER A 15 0.38 9.55 1.67
C SER A 15 -0.66 8.90 2.61
N ILE A 16 -0.19 8.27 3.68
CA ILE A 16 -1.05 7.67 4.71
C ILE A 16 -1.66 8.79 5.56
N ARG A 17 -2.98 8.79 5.68
CA ARG A 17 -3.79 9.83 6.34
C ARG A 17 -4.60 9.30 7.53
N SER A 18 -4.60 8.00 7.79
CA SER A 18 -5.29 7.40 8.93
C SER A 18 -4.54 6.20 9.50
N VAL A 19 -4.87 5.81 10.74
CA VAL A 19 -4.31 4.60 11.37
C VAL A 19 -4.74 3.35 10.60
N GLU A 20 -5.95 3.31 10.07
CA GLU A 20 -6.48 2.18 9.30
C GLU A 20 -5.70 1.97 8.01
N GLN A 21 -5.24 3.05 7.36
CA GLN A 21 -4.33 2.94 6.20
C GLN A 21 -2.95 2.40 6.60
N LEU A 22 -2.43 2.80 7.77
CA LEU A 22 -1.18 2.24 8.31
C LEU A 22 -1.31 0.74 8.61
N LEU A 23 -2.41 0.33 9.28
CA LEU A 23 -2.70 -1.09 9.53
C LEU A 23 -2.86 -1.87 8.23
N TYR A 24 -3.45 -1.26 7.19
CA TYR A 24 -3.54 -1.88 5.88
C TYR A 24 -2.15 -2.13 5.28
N CYS A 25 -1.22 -1.18 5.35
CA CYS A 25 0.16 -1.38 4.92
C CYS A 25 0.83 -2.56 5.64
N PHE A 26 0.60 -2.73 6.95
CA PHE A 26 1.09 -3.89 7.70
C PHE A 26 0.43 -5.19 7.23
N SER A 27 -0.87 -5.19 6.96
CA SER A 27 -1.62 -6.39 6.55
C SER A 27 -1.18 -6.94 5.18
N ILE A 28 -0.70 -6.07 4.30
CA ILE A 28 -0.18 -6.45 2.99
C ILE A 28 1.35 -6.57 2.98
N GLU A 29 1.98 -6.52 4.16
CA GLU A 29 3.43 -6.70 4.36
C GLU A 29 4.27 -5.73 3.52
N THR A 30 3.84 -4.46 3.40
CA THR A 30 4.65 -3.44 2.71
C THR A 30 6.00 -3.28 3.41
N GLU A 31 7.10 -3.22 2.66
CA GLU A 31 8.44 -3.21 3.25
C GLU A 31 8.69 -1.97 4.12
N LEU A 32 8.23 -0.80 3.67
CA LEU A 32 8.41 0.47 4.39
C LEU A 32 7.15 1.33 4.30
N ALA A 33 6.88 2.10 5.36
CA ALA A 33 5.85 3.13 5.38
C ALA A 33 6.40 4.45 5.90
N THR A 34 6.12 5.54 5.19
CA THR A 34 6.31 6.90 5.68
C THR A 34 4.97 7.54 5.99
N VAL A 35 4.83 8.07 7.20
CA VAL A 35 3.57 8.54 7.77
C VAL A 35 3.76 9.89 8.46
N PRO A 36 2.74 10.77 8.45
CA PRO A 36 2.76 11.98 9.28
C PRO A 36 2.87 11.61 10.76
N ALA A 37 3.66 12.38 11.53
CA ALA A 37 3.88 12.12 12.96
C ALA A 37 2.58 11.96 13.77
N LYS A 38 1.54 12.74 13.44
CA LYS A 38 0.21 12.64 14.07
C LYS A 38 -0.41 11.24 13.96
N ILE A 39 -0.19 10.53 12.85
CA ILE A 39 -0.71 9.17 12.65
C ILE A 39 0.04 8.17 13.55
N LEU A 40 1.36 8.30 13.68
CA LEU A 40 2.14 7.48 14.63
C LEU A 40 1.70 7.70 16.07
N GLN A 41 1.45 8.95 16.45
CA GLN A 41 0.93 9.26 17.78
C GLN A 41 -0.42 8.59 18.02
N GLN A 42 -1.37 8.69 17.08
CA GLN A 42 -2.67 8.04 17.20
C GLN A 42 -2.57 6.51 17.26
N TRP A 43 -1.64 5.92 16.51
CA TRP A 43 -1.37 4.49 16.57
C TRP A 43 -0.82 4.08 17.95
N ALA A 44 0.11 4.86 18.50
CA ALA A 44 0.66 4.64 19.84
C ALA A 44 -0.40 4.81 20.95
N GLU A 45 -1.26 5.84 20.86
CA GLU A 45 -2.38 6.08 21.79
C GLU A 45 -3.39 4.92 21.82
N ARG A 46 -3.52 4.19 20.70
CA ARG A 46 -4.33 2.96 20.59
C ARG A 46 -3.60 1.70 21.07
N ASN A 47 -2.43 1.85 21.71
CA ASN A 47 -1.56 0.77 22.17
C ASN A 47 -1.03 -0.12 21.03
N PHE A 48 -0.54 0.51 19.96
CA PHE A 48 0.17 -0.16 18.85
C PHE A 48 -0.62 -1.33 18.24
N PRO A 49 -1.89 -1.12 17.83
CA PRO A 49 -2.68 -2.20 17.25
C PRO A 49 -1.98 -2.76 16.00
N MET A 50 -2.12 -4.07 15.80
CA MET A 50 -1.69 -4.78 14.59
C MET A 50 -2.92 -5.39 13.91
N PRO A 51 -2.96 -5.46 12.56
CA PRO A 51 -4.05 -6.14 11.87
C PRO A 51 -4.02 -7.64 12.21
N ASP A 52 -5.19 -8.21 12.48
CA ASP A 52 -5.36 -9.65 12.62
C ASP A 52 -5.87 -10.27 11.31
N LYS A 53 -6.17 -11.56 11.32
CA LYS A 53 -6.69 -12.29 10.14
C LYS A 53 -8.07 -11.80 9.68
N ASN A 54 -8.80 -11.09 10.54
CA ASN A 54 -10.14 -10.56 10.26
C ASN A 54 -10.11 -9.07 9.89
N PHE A 55 -8.93 -8.43 9.88
CA PHE A 55 -8.79 -7.04 9.49
C PHE A 55 -9.21 -6.84 8.03
N VAL A 56 -10.17 -5.96 7.81
CA VAL A 56 -10.64 -5.57 6.48
C VAL A 56 -10.50 -4.07 6.32
N TYR A 57 -9.65 -3.64 5.39
CA TYR A 57 -9.58 -2.25 4.97
C TYR A 57 -10.71 -1.96 3.98
N GLN A 58 -11.48 -0.90 4.25
CA GLN A 58 -12.58 -0.45 3.42
C GLN A 58 -12.16 0.82 2.66
N PRO A 59 -11.65 0.70 1.42
CA PRO A 59 -11.30 1.87 0.61
C PRO A 59 -12.56 2.62 0.20
N THR A 60 -12.44 3.94 0.05
CA THR A 60 -13.49 4.77 -0.54
C THR A 60 -13.32 4.86 -2.04
N GLY A 61 -14.41 4.70 -2.79
CA GLY A 61 -14.42 4.84 -4.26
C GLY A 61 -14.72 3.53 -4.98
N ALA A 62 -14.64 3.56 -6.31
CA ALA A 62 -14.82 2.38 -7.13
C ALA A 62 -13.64 1.43 -6.97
N ARG A 63 -13.93 0.12 -6.91
CA ARG A 63 -12.90 -0.92 -6.89
C ARG A 63 -12.22 -0.96 -8.26
N ILE A 64 -10.89 -0.91 -8.24
CA ILE A 64 -10.04 -1.13 -9.41
C ILE A 64 -9.50 -2.55 -9.29
N GLU A 65 -9.82 -3.41 -10.24
CA GLU A 65 -9.30 -4.79 -10.23
C GLU A 65 -7.80 -4.80 -10.53
N TYR A 66 -7.09 -5.74 -9.90
CA TYR A 66 -5.68 -5.92 -10.18
C TYR A 66 -5.49 -6.54 -11.57
N GLU A 67 -4.64 -5.93 -12.38
CA GLU A 67 -4.22 -6.46 -13.66
C GLU A 67 -2.74 -6.85 -13.62
N ASN A 68 -2.41 -7.99 -14.22
CA ASN A 68 -1.03 -8.39 -14.36
C ASN A 68 -0.42 -7.69 -15.58
N ILE A 69 0.44 -6.70 -15.31
CA ILE A 69 1.06 -5.87 -16.33
C ILE A 69 2.49 -6.35 -16.62
N ASN A 70 2.78 -6.64 -17.89
CA ASN A 70 4.15 -6.93 -18.32
C ASN A 70 4.96 -5.63 -18.39
N LEU A 71 5.87 -5.41 -17.44
CA LEU A 71 6.74 -4.24 -17.41
C LEU A 71 7.82 -4.22 -18.52
N ASN A 72 8.07 -5.35 -19.17
CA ASN A 72 9.12 -5.46 -20.19
C ASN A 72 8.63 -5.03 -21.58
N GLN A 73 7.34 -4.73 -21.74
CA GLN A 73 6.83 -4.25 -23.03
C GLN A 73 7.14 -2.76 -23.23
N PRO A 74 7.26 -2.30 -24.50
CA PRO A 74 7.52 -0.90 -24.79
C PRO A 74 6.50 0.03 -24.14
N ARG A 75 6.95 1.15 -23.58
CA ARG A 75 6.06 2.12 -22.92
C ARG A 75 4.90 2.60 -23.82
N THR A 76 5.11 2.65 -25.13
CA THR A 76 4.11 3.08 -26.12
C THR A 76 2.97 2.09 -26.31
N SER A 77 3.05 0.86 -25.80
CA SER A 77 1.95 -0.10 -25.87
C SER A 77 0.92 0.07 -24.75
N PHE A 78 1.18 0.92 -23.76
CA PHE A 78 0.23 1.24 -22.70
C PHE A 78 -0.71 2.36 -23.14
N ASN A 79 -2.02 2.15 -22.96
CA ASN A 79 -2.98 3.25 -23.06
C ASN A 79 -2.83 4.15 -21.84
N ILE A 80 -2.34 5.38 -22.05
CA ILE A 80 -2.13 6.40 -21.02
C ILE A 80 -2.96 7.66 -21.28
N GLU A 81 -3.98 7.55 -22.12
CA GLU A 81 -4.94 8.64 -22.37
C GLU A 81 -5.81 8.89 -21.13
N HIS A 82 -6.21 10.16 -20.95
CA HIS A 82 -6.96 10.67 -19.80
C HIS A 82 -8.46 10.72 -20.06
#